data_AF-A0A1B0CEM4-F1
#
_entry.id   AF-A0A1B0CEM4-F1
#
_cell.length_a   1.000
_cell.length_b   1.000
_cell.length_c   1.000
_cell.angle_alpha   90.00
_cell.angle_beta   90.00
_cell.angle_gamma   90.00
#
_symmetry.space_group_name_H-M   'P 1'
#
loop_
_entity.id
_entity.type
_entity.pdbx_description
1 polymer ?
#
loop_
_entity_poly.entity_id
_entity_poly.type
_entity_poly.pdbx_seq_one_letter_code
_entity_poly.pdbx_strand_id
1 'polypeptide(L)'
;DLWHLNLSSNPLQHIQPQQFSPLCNLKTVDLNNTKMPPCACQQMTFYMRRRSIAIKNGMTNCDSSADELIYCPDVVNSTRDASDFDECNVVRETKVLNEKATSSWMIVALSILACLVAFVVLLYVCHRRNAKSTKDVQKITLSDVKPSEENGNRDTLLSYDKT
;
A
#
# COMPACT_ATOMS: atom_id res chain seq x y z
N ASP A 1 1.77 3.26 -14.45
CA ASP A 1 0.73 3.04 -15.47
C ASP A 1 0.26 4.33 -16.10
N LEU A 2 0.20 4.37 -17.43
CA LEU A 2 -0.27 5.53 -18.19
C LEU A 2 -1.80 5.53 -18.27
N TRP A 3 -2.44 6.63 -17.87
CA TRP A 3 -3.90 6.77 -17.86
C TRP A 3 -4.44 7.88 -18.78
N HIS A 4 -3.56 8.80 -19.18
CA HIS A 4 -3.83 9.86 -20.14
C HIS A 4 -2.70 9.90 -21.18
N LEU A 5 -3.05 10.02 -22.45
CA LEU A 5 -2.10 10.14 -23.55
C LEU A 5 -2.49 11.30 -24.45
N ASN A 6 -1.57 12.23 -24.66
CA ASN A 6 -1.78 13.35 -25.56
C ASN A 6 -0.97 13.13 -26.84
N LEU A 7 -1.67 12.97 -27.97
CA LEU A 7 -1.07 12.87 -29.30
C LEU A 7 -1.49 14.06 -30.18
N SER A 8 -2.04 15.11 -29.59
CA SER A 8 -2.52 16.27 -30.33
C SER A 8 -1.42 16.88 -31.21
N SER A 9 -1.84 17.45 -32.35
CA SER A 9 -0.98 18.09 -33.34
C SER A 9 0.12 17.20 -33.92
N ASN A 10 0.00 15.87 -33.80
CA ASN A 10 0.91 14.92 -34.45
C ASN A 10 0.27 14.30 -35.71
N PRO A 11 1.04 14.12 -36.79
CA PRO A 11 0.58 13.34 -37.93
C PRO A 11 0.59 11.86 -37.57
N LEU A 12 -0.59 11.24 -37.56
CA LEU A 12 -0.80 9.84 -37.19
C LEU A 12 -1.20 9.02 -38.43
N GLN A 13 -0.37 9.10 -39.49
CA GLN A 13 -0.70 8.50 -40.79
C GLN A 13 -0.66 6.96 -40.79
N HIS A 14 0.18 6.38 -39.93
CA HIS A 14 0.41 4.93 -39.86
C HIS A 14 0.05 4.34 -38.49
N ILE A 15 -0.69 5.09 -37.66
CA ILE A 15 -1.06 4.60 -36.33
C ILE A 15 -2.07 3.45 -36.46
N GLN A 16 -1.80 2.36 -35.76
CA GLN A 16 -2.68 1.20 -35.70
C GLN A 16 -3.28 1.08 -34.29
N PRO A 17 -4.55 0.65 -34.17
CA PRO A 17 -5.19 0.44 -32.87
C PRO A 17 -4.38 -0.46 -31.93
N GLN A 18 -3.75 -1.50 -32.48
CA GLN A 18 -2.94 -2.49 -31.74
C GLN A 18 -1.77 -1.87 -30.98
N GLN A 19 -1.25 -0.71 -31.40
CA GLN A 19 -0.15 -0.04 -30.69
C GLN A 19 -0.58 0.51 -29.33
N PHE A 20 -1.89 0.65 -29.09
CA PHE A 20 -2.45 1.01 -27.79
C PHE A 20 -2.76 -0.24 -26.94
N SER A 21 -2.55 -1.46 -27.46
CA SER A 21 -2.80 -2.71 -26.76
C SER A 21 -2.15 -2.81 -25.39
N PRO A 22 -0.84 -2.49 -25.25
CA PRO A 22 -0.13 -2.59 -23.98
C PRO A 22 -0.48 -1.48 -22.97
N LEU A 23 -1.35 -0.53 -23.34
CA LEU A 23 -1.73 0.60 -22.48
C LEU A 23 -3.02 0.28 -21.69
N CYS A 24 -3.02 -0.80 -20.91
CA CYS A 24 -4.26 -1.30 -20.28
C CYS A 24 -4.88 -0.39 -19.21
N ASN A 25 -4.19 0.64 -18.70
CA ASN A 25 -4.79 1.62 -17.79
C ASN A 25 -5.17 2.93 -18.49
N LEU A 26 -5.04 3.00 -19.82
CA LEU A 26 -5.35 4.20 -20.58
C LEU A 26 -6.85 4.48 -20.50
N LYS A 27 -7.21 5.68 -20.05
CA LYS A 27 -8.61 6.11 -19.91
C LYS A 27 -8.97 7.24 -20.86
N THR A 28 -7.98 8.04 -21.23
CA THR A 28 -8.22 9.23 -22.05
C THR A 28 -7.11 9.42 -23.08
N VAL A 29 -7.51 9.77 -24.30
CA VAL A 29 -6.59 10.18 -25.35
C VAL A 29 -7.02 11.54 -25.89
N ASP A 30 -6.04 12.42 -26.09
CA ASP A 30 -6.21 13.67 -26.83
C ASP A 30 -5.67 13.49 -28.25
N LEU A 31 -6.55 13.66 -29.24
CA LEU A 31 -6.26 13.52 -30.66
C LEU A 31 -6.54 14.83 -31.42
N ASN A 32 -6.57 15.97 -30.72
CA ASN A 32 -6.84 17.27 -31.33
C ASN A 32 -5.86 17.55 -32.47
N ASN A 33 -6.35 18.09 -33.59
CA ASN A 33 -5.50 18.50 -34.72
C ASN A 33 -4.56 17.39 -35.25
N THR A 34 -4.96 16.11 -35.09
CA THR A 34 -4.21 14.99 -35.66
C THR A 34 -4.71 14.68 -37.07
N LYS A 35 -3.79 14.31 -37.94
CA LYS A 35 -4.09 13.89 -39.31
C LYS A 35 -3.98 12.38 -39.41
N MET A 36 -5.06 11.73 -39.81
CA MET A 36 -5.15 10.29 -39.97
C MET A 36 -6.04 9.98 -41.18
N PRO A 37 -5.76 8.90 -41.93
CA PRO A 37 -6.64 8.44 -43.01
C PRO A 37 -8.05 8.15 -42.46
N PRO A 38 -9.13 8.38 -43.24
CA PRO A 38 -10.50 8.19 -42.76
C PRO A 38 -10.77 6.80 -42.17
N CYS A 39 -10.32 5.72 -42.83
CA CYS A 39 -10.45 4.37 -42.30
C CYS A 39 -9.66 4.14 -41.02
N ALA A 40 -8.43 4.66 -40.93
CA ALA A 40 -7.63 4.56 -39.71
C ALA A 40 -8.32 5.30 -38.55
N CYS A 41 -8.97 6.44 -38.81
CA CYS A 41 -9.74 7.14 -37.80
C CYS A 41 -10.94 6.32 -37.31
N GLN A 42 -11.73 5.75 -38.22
CA GLN A 42 -12.90 4.94 -37.85
C GLN A 42 -12.48 3.72 -37.02
N GLN A 43 -11.42 3.03 -37.44
CA GLN A 43 -10.84 1.89 -36.71
C GLN A 43 -10.35 2.29 -35.33
N MET A 44 -9.64 3.42 -35.22
CA MET A 44 -9.15 3.95 -33.95
C MET A 44 -10.31 4.33 -33.02
N THR A 45 -11.32 5.01 -33.54
CA THR A 45 -12.52 5.41 -32.79
C THR A 45 -13.26 4.18 -32.25
N PHE A 46 -13.46 3.17 -33.10
CA PHE A 46 -14.09 1.91 -32.70
C PHE A 46 -13.29 1.20 -31.59
N TYR A 47 -11.98 1.10 -31.77
CA TYR A 47 -11.09 0.49 -30.79
C TYR A 47 -11.11 1.20 -29.43
N MET A 48 -11.01 2.53 -29.43
CA MET A 48 -11.05 3.34 -28.21
C MET A 48 -12.40 3.16 -27.48
N ARG A 49 -13.51 3.20 -28.23
CA ARG A 49 -14.86 2.96 -27.68
C ARG A 49 -14.99 1.56 -27.07
N ARG A 50 -14.51 0.53 -27.78
CA ARG A 50 -14.54 -0.87 -27.31
C ARG A 50 -13.75 -1.06 -26.02
N ARG A 51 -12.68 -0.30 -25.82
CA ARG A 51 -11.85 -0.33 -24.61
C ARG A 51 -12.24 0.70 -23.54
N SER A 52 -13.37 1.37 -23.73
CA SER A 52 -13.84 2.43 -22.81
C SER A 52 -12.82 3.56 -22.60
N ILE A 53 -12.04 3.88 -23.63
CA ILE A 53 -11.08 4.99 -23.65
C ILE A 53 -11.79 6.22 -24.21
N ALA A 54 -11.83 7.30 -23.44
CA ALA A 54 -12.47 8.54 -23.84
C ALA A 54 -11.55 9.38 -24.74
N ILE A 55 -12.09 9.85 -25.87
CA ILE A 55 -11.42 10.81 -26.75
C ILE A 55 -11.86 12.21 -26.30
N LYS A 56 -10.93 13.02 -25.76
CA LYS A 56 -11.27 14.35 -25.20
C LYS A 56 -11.55 15.39 -26.29
N ASN A 57 -10.64 15.49 -27.25
CA ASN A 57 -10.76 16.40 -28.37
C ASN A 57 -10.79 15.53 -29.62
N GLY A 58 -11.94 15.56 -30.29
CA GLY A 58 -12.24 14.70 -31.42
C GLY A 58 -11.26 14.89 -32.58
N MET A 59 -11.18 13.85 -33.40
CA MET A 59 -10.38 13.86 -34.60
C MET A 59 -11.17 14.62 -35.68
N THR A 60 -10.55 15.60 -36.34
CA THR A 60 -11.29 16.55 -37.22
C THR A 60 -11.59 16.00 -38.62
N ASN A 61 -11.03 14.85 -39.01
CA ASN A 61 -10.98 14.37 -40.40
C ASN A 61 -11.56 12.96 -40.60
N CYS A 62 -12.50 12.55 -39.75
CA CYS A 62 -13.00 11.17 -39.75
C CYS A 62 -14.29 10.99 -40.54
N ASP A 63 -14.95 12.10 -40.88
CA ASP A 63 -15.97 12.16 -41.91
C ASP A 63 -15.27 12.31 -43.25
N SER A 64 -15.19 11.20 -44.00
CA SER A 64 -15.15 11.30 -45.45
C SER A 64 -16.44 11.99 -45.89
N SER A 65 -16.37 12.97 -46.78
CA SER A 65 -17.55 13.55 -47.42
C SER A 65 -18.49 12.46 -47.93
N ALA A 66 -19.80 12.65 -47.78
CA ALA A 66 -20.87 11.69 -48.08
C ALA A 66 -20.84 11.05 -49.48
N ASP A 67 -20.04 11.58 -50.41
CA ASP A 67 -19.84 11.04 -51.76
C ASP A 67 -18.86 9.84 -51.83
N GLU A 68 -18.12 9.57 -50.76
CA GLU A 68 -17.19 8.44 -50.69
C GLU A 68 -17.62 7.52 -49.55
N LEU A 69 -18.58 6.63 -49.85
CA LEU A 69 -18.91 5.47 -49.03
C LEU A 69 -17.71 4.50 -49.08
N ILE A 70 -16.58 4.90 -48.50
CA ILE A 70 -15.35 4.12 -48.45
C ILE A 70 -15.64 2.90 -47.60
N TYR A 71 -15.72 1.73 -48.23
CA TYR A 71 -15.72 0.47 -47.53
C TYR A 71 -14.38 0.30 -46.80
N CYS A 72 -14.36 0.66 -45.52
CA CYS A 72 -13.23 0.37 -44.66
C CYS A 72 -13.32 -1.11 -44.28
N PRO A 73 -12.37 -1.96 -44.68
CA PRO A 73 -12.39 -3.36 -44.31
C PRO A 73 -12.44 -3.48 -42.79
N ASP A 74 -13.34 -4.34 -42.33
CA ASP A 74 -13.70 -4.42 -40.92
C ASP A 74 -12.54 -5.04 -40.12
N VAL A 75 -11.75 -4.19 -39.45
CA VAL A 75 -10.67 -4.63 -38.54
C VAL A 75 -11.25 -5.15 -37.21
N VAL A 76 -12.58 -5.24 -37.12
CA VAL A 76 -13.33 -5.83 -36.00
C VAL A 76 -12.90 -7.27 -35.72
N ASN A 77 -12.40 -8.00 -36.72
CA ASN A 77 -11.80 -9.33 -36.51
C ASN A 77 -10.35 -9.28 -36.03
N SER A 78 -9.52 -8.33 -36.48
CA SER A 78 -8.12 -8.20 -36.01
C SER A 78 -7.98 -7.58 -34.62
N THR A 79 -9.07 -7.07 -34.06
CA THR A 79 -9.15 -6.51 -32.69
C THR A 79 -9.84 -7.45 -31.70
N ARG A 80 -10.40 -8.58 -32.16
CA ARG A 80 -10.93 -9.65 -31.30
C ARG A 80 -9.83 -10.45 -30.60
N ASP A 81 -8.64 -10.51 -31.19
CA ASP A 81 -7.54 -11.39 -30.73
C ASP A 81 -6.26 -10.61 -30.41
N ALA A 82 -6.37 -9.41 -29.84
CA ALA A 82 -5.21 -8.74 -29.27
C ALA A 82 -4.85 -9.44 -27.95
N SER A 83 -4.25 -10.62 -28.03
CA SER A 83 -3.64 -11.36 -26.91
C SER A 83 -2.85 -10.44 -25.97
N ASP A 84 -2.15 -9.45 -26.54
CA ASP A 84 -1.44 -8.38 -25.83
C ASP A 84 -2.30 -7.59 -24.82
N PHE A 85 -3.60 -7.40 -25.07
CA PHE A 85 -4.48 -6.69 -24.14
C PHE A 85 -4.93 -7.58 -23.00
N ASP A 86 -5.27 -8.83 -23.28
CA ASP A 86 -5.60 -9.81 -22.25
C ASP A 86 -4.38 -10.05 -21.35
N GLU A 87 -3.19 -10.13 -21.95
CA GLU A 87 -1.93 -10.18 -21.23
C GLU A 87 -1.74 -8.96 -20.32
N CYS A 88 -1.92 -7.73 -20.83
CA CYS A 88 -1.79 -6.52 -20.01
C CYS A 88 -2.85 -6.45 -18.89
N ASN A 89 -4.09 -6.90 -19.16
CA ASN A 89 -5.14 -6.95 -18.14
C ASN A 89 -4.79 -7.93 -17.02
N VAL A 90 -4.27 -9.11 -17.34
CA VAL A 90 -3.79 -10.09 -16.33
C VAL A 90 -2.66 -9.49 -15.49
N VAL A 91 -1.70 -8.81 -16.11
CA VAL A 91 -0.63 -8.11 -15.39
C VAL A 91 -1.19 -7.00 -14.48
N ARG A 92 -2.20 -6.26 -14.94
CA ARG A 92 -2.87 -5.22 -14.12
C ARG A 92 -3.61 -5.84 -12.95
N GLU A 93 -4.37 -6.91 -13.17
CA GLU A 93 -5.15 -7.59 -12.14
C GLU A 93 -4.24 -8.19 -11.06
N THR A 94 -3.14 -8.83 -11.47
CA THR A 94 -2.14 -9.34 -10.53
C THR A 94 -1.49 -8.22 -9.72
N LYS A 95 -1.19 -7.06 -10.31
CA LYS A 95 -0.71 -5.88 -9.56
C LYS A 95 -1.74 -5.38 -8.54
N VAL A 96 -3.01 -5.26 -8.92
CA VAL A 96 -4.09 -4.83 -8.01
C VAL A 96 -4.27 -5.83 -6.87
N LEU A 97 -4.19 -7.14 -7.15
CA LEU A 97 -4.26 -8.18 -6.14
C LEU A 97 -3.05 -8.14 -5.20
N ASN A 98 -1.85 -7.91 -5.75
CA ASN A 98 -0.63 -7.76 -4.96
C ASN A 98 -0.67 -6.52 -4.06
N GLU A 99 -1.14 -5.37 -4.57
CA GLU A 99 -1.34 -4.17 -3.77
C GLU A 99 -2.31 -4.43 -2.61
N LYS A 100 -3.43 -5.10 -2.87
CA LYS A 100 -4.38 -5.50 -1.82
C LYS A 100 -3.75 -6.48 -0.81
N ALA A 101 -2.96 -7.44 -1.27
CA ALA A 101 -2.29 -8.42 -0.40
C ALA A 101 -1.21 -7.79 0.48
N THR A 102 -0.47 -6.78 -0.03
CA THR A 102 0.52 -6.04 0.77
C THR A 102 -0.12 -5.24 1.92
N SER A 103 -1.40 -4.86 1.80
CA SER A 103 -2.15 -4.18 2.86
C SER A 103 -2.35 -5.06 4.10
N SER A 104 -2.54 -6.37 3.93
CA SER A 104 -2.79 -7.30 5.05
C SER A 104 -1.58 -7.43 5.99
N TRP A 105 -0.35 -7.36 5.46
CA TRP A 105 0.87 -7.46 6.27
C TRP A 105 1.05 -6.28 7.22
N MET A 106 0.54 -5.09 6.86
CA MET A 106 0.60 -3.91 7.74
C MET A 106 -0.25 -4.08 9.00
N ILE A 107 -1.43 -4.71 8.87
CA ILE A 107 -2.32 -4.98 10.01
C ILE A 107 -1.68 -5.98 10.96
N VAL A 108 -1.05 -7.03 10.43
CA VAL A 108 -0.33 -8.02 11.22
C VAL A 108 0.88 -7.40 11.93
N ALA A 109 1.65 -6.55 11.24
CA ALA A 109 2.77 -5.86 11.86
C ALA A 109 2.33 -4.93 13.00
N LEU A 110 1.23 -4.18 12.81
CA LEU A 110 0.67 -3.30 13.85
C LEU A 110 0.16 -4.09 15.06
N SER A 111 -0.49 -5.23 14.86
CA SER A 111 -0.99 -6.06 15.97
C SER A 111 0.15 -6.65 16.79
N ILE A 112 1.20 -7.16 16.14
CA ILE A 112 2.40 -7.68 16.81
C ILE A 112 3.06 -6.57 17.65
N LEU A 113 3.23 -5.37 17.08
CA LEU A 113 3.82 -4.25 17.80
C LEU A 113 3.02 -3.87 19.05
N ALA A 114 1.69 -3.82 18.95
CA ALA A 114 0.81 -3.52 20.08
C ALA A 114 0.92 -4.57 21.20
N CYS A 115 0.97 -5.86 20.85
CA CYS A 115 1.15 -6.95 21.81
C CYS A 115 2.50 -6.86 22.54
N LEU A 116 3.58 -6.53 21.83
CA LEU A 116 4.90 -6.37 22.43
C LEU A 116 4.93 -5.20 23.43
N VAL A 117 4.35 -4.05 23.09
CA VAL A 117 4.26 -2.90 24.00
C VAL A 117 3.46 -3.25 25.25
N ALA A 118 2.30 -3.92 25.08
CA ALA A 118 1.48 -4.35 26.21
C ALA A 118 2.24 -5.31 27.13
N PHE A 119 2.97 -6.27 26.57
CA PHE A 119 3.80 -7.21 27.32
C PHE A 119 4.90 -6.51 28.13
N VAL A 120 5.61 -5.56 27.52
CA VAL A 120 6.64 -4.76 28.21
C VAL A 120 6.02 -3.93 29.35
N VAL A 121 4.86 -3.32 29.14
CA VAL A 121 4.15 -2.57 30.18
C VAL A 121 3.75 -3.48 31.34
N LEU A 122 3.23 -4.67 31.06
CA LEU A 122 2.89 -5.66 32.09
C LEU A 122 4.12 -6.07 32.90
N LEU A 123 5.23 -6.40 32.23
CA LEU A 123 6.49 -6.73 32.90
C LEU A 123 6.99 -5.58 33.78
N TYR A 124 6.92 -4.34 33.28
CA TYR A 124 7.30 -3.15 34.05
C TYR A 124 6.42 -2.96 35.29
N VAL A 125 5.10 -3.13 35.17
CA VAL A 125 4.15 -3.04 36.29
C VAL A 125 4.42 -4.13 37.33
N CYS A 126 4.60 -5.38 36.88
CA CYS A 126 4.93 -6.51 37.76
C CYS A 126 6.26 -6.27 38.49
N HIS A 127 7.31 -5.86 37.76
CA HIS A 127 8.61 -5.54 38.35
C HIS A 127 8.49 -4.43 39.41
N ARG A 128 7.77 -3.34 39.10
CA ARG A 128 7.57 -2.24 40.04
C ARG A 128 6.76 -2.65 41.27
N ARG A 129 5.77 -3.54 41.14
CA ARG A 129 5.00 -4.07 42.28
C ARG A 129 5.85 -4.98 43.15
N ASN A 130 6.62 -5.89 42.55
CA ASN A 130 7.51 -6.78 43.28
C ASN A 130 8.61 -5.99 44.00
N ALA A 131 9.19 -4.98 43.36
CA ALA A 131 10.19 -4.11 43.97
C ALA A 131 9.64 -3.22 45.11
N LYS A 132 8.33 -2.94 45.14
CA LYS A 132 7.68 -2.27 46.28
C LYS A 132 7.45 -3.25 47.43
N SER A 133 6.95 -4.44 47.13
CA SER A 133 6.73 -5.49 48.14
C SER A 133 8.02 -5.87 48.87
N THR A 134 9.17 -5.95 48.18
CA THR A 134 10.47 -6.18 48.84
C THR A 134 10.86 -5.04 49.78
N LYS A 135 10.54 -3.78 49.45
CA LYS A 135 10.83 -2.63 50.31
C LYS A 135 9.91 -2.57 51.53
N ASP A 136 8.64 -2.94 51.38
CA ASP A 136 7.69 -3.00 52.48
C ASP A 136 8.03 -4.13 53.45
N VAL A 137 8.39 -5.32 52.93
CA VAL A 137 8.88 -6.45 53.75
C VAL A 137 10.16 -6.06 54.51
N GLN A 138 11.12 -5.41 53.86
CA GLN A 138 12.37 -4.96 54.48
C GLN A 138 12.15 -3.86 55.53
N LYS A 139 11.17 -2.96 55.31
CA LYS A 139 10.79 -1.94 56.28
C LYS A 139 10.11 -2.54 57.51
N ILE A 140 9.23 -3.54 57.32
CA ILE A 140 8.58 -4.29 58.40
C ILE A 140 9.63 -5.04 59.24
N THR A 141 10.59 -5.73 58.60
CA THR A 141 11.67 -6.44 59.32
C THR A 141 12.59 -5.48 60.09
N LEU A 142 12.82 -4.26 59.61
CA LEU A 142 13.64 -3.27 60.32
C LEU A 142 12.92 -2.65 61.52
N SER A 143 11.59 -2.48 61.45
CA SER A 143 10.79 -1.99 62.58
C SER A 143 10.61 -2.99 63.72
N ASP A 144 10.67 -4.30 63.44
CA ASP A 144 10.62 -5.35 64.46
C ASP A 144 11.95 -5.56 65.22
N VAL A 145 13.04 -4.92 64.79
CA VAL A 145 14.40 -5.07 65.37
C VAL A 145 14.80 -3.87 66.25
N LYS A 146 13.87 -3.04 66.72
CA LYS A 146 14.21 -1.96 67.67
C LYS A 146 14.00 -2.44 69.12
N PRO A 147 15.06 -2.74 69.91
CA PRO A 147 14.91 -3.05 71.32
C PRO A 147 14.63 -1.77 72.11
N SER A 148 13.73 -1.87 73.08
CA SER A 148 13.62 -0.97 74.22
C SER A 148 14.93 -0.95 75.00
N GLU A 149 15.61 0.20 75.07
CA GLU A 149 16.61 0.46 76.10
C GLU A 149 15.88 0.63 77.44
N GLU A 150 15.92 -0.43 78.24
CA GLU A 150 15.51 -0.46 79.64
C GLU A 150 16.74 -0.21 80.54
N ASN A 151 16.51 0.62 81.55
CA ASN A 151 17.47 1.12 82.54
C ASN A 151 18.18 -0.02 83.32
N GLY A 152 19.48 0.15 83.58
CA GLY A 152 20.21 -0.75 84.48
C GLY A 152 21.56 -0.18 84.91
N ASN A 153 21.56 0.43 86.09
CA ASN A 153 22.71 0.97 86.80
C ASN A 153 23.80 -0.10 87.09
N ARG A 154 25.05 0.39 87.19
CA ARG A 154 26.26 -0.18 87.80
C ARG A 154 26.11 -1.49 88.59
N ASP A 155 26.97 -2.47 88.33
CA ASP A 155 28.04 -2.92 89.24
C ASP A 155 28.81 -4.16 88.72
N THR A 156 30.14 -4.08 88.79
CA THR A 156 31.15 -5.14 88.98
C THR A 156 30.94 -6.57 88.43
N LEU A 157 31.85 -7.03 87.55
CA LEU A 157 32.71 -8.21 87.77
C LEU A 157 33.73 -8.36 86.63
N LEU A 158 34.82 -7.58 86.73
CA LEU A 158 36.14 -8.01 86.26
C LEU A 158 36.75 -8.90 87.35
N SER A 159 37.51 -9.92 86.93
CA SER A 159 38.36 -10.81 87.73
C SER A 159 37.73 -12.14 88.16
N TYR A 160 38.01 -13.22 87.42
CA TYR A 160 39.13 -14.11 87.76
C TYR A 160 39.25 -15.19 86.70
N ASP A 161 40.39 -15.21 86.02
CA ASP A 161 40.95 -16.40 85.37
C ASP A 161 42.14 -16.84 86.22
N LYS A 162 42.35 -18.17 86.24
CA LYS A 162 43.58 -18.91 86.61
C LYS A 162 43.84 -19.32 88.07
N THR A 163 43.74 -20.65 88.24
CA THR A 163 44.44 -21.60 89.15
C THR A 163 44.27 -21.47 90.65
#